data_AF-A0A4P5RWJ4-F1
#
_entry.id   AF-A0A4P5RWJ4-F1
#
_cell.length_a   1.000
_cell.length_b   1.000
_cell.length_c   1.000
_cell.angle_alpha   90.00
_cell.angle_beta   90.00
_cell.angle_gamma   90.00
#
_symmetry.space_group_name_H-M   'P 1'
#
loop_
_entity.id
_entity.type
_entity.pdbx_description
1 polymer ?
#
loop_
_entity_poly.entity_id
_entity_poly.type
_entity_poly.pdbx_seq_one_letter_code
_entity_poly.pdbx_strand_id
1 'polypeptide(L)'
;MVLARALSRYNVTVNCIAPRARTPMTQVNPKFAQPSEGFDKYDPANISPMVAFLASDAASDINAQTFIVLGDQVHRMRPTEIANSISGGGQKWTVEGLIAAKDEMFGGLPSGIPVWGGPPM
;
A
#
# COMPACT_ATOMS: atom_id res chain seq x y z
N MET A 1 4.90 -9.75 1.28
CA MET A 1 4.65 -10.36 -0.06
C MET A 1 5.30 -11.74 -0.15
N VAL A 2 4.92 -12.67 0.73
CA VAL A 2 5.48 -14.03 0.77
C VAL A 2 4.80 -14.91 -0.28
N LEU A 3 3.47 -14.83 -0.40
CA LEU A 3 2.69 -15.65 -1.32
C LEU A 3 3.07 -15.42 -2.80
N ALA A 4 3.21 -14.16 -3.21
CA ALA A 4 3.68 -13.80 -4.56
C ALA A 4 5.00 -14.49 -4.92
N ARG A 5 5.97 -14.51 -4.00
CA ARG A 5 7.27 -15.17 -4.20
C ARG A 5 7.15 -16.69 -4.21
N ALA A 6 6.36 -17.25 -3.30
CA ALA A 6 6.19 -18.70 -3.19
C ALA A 6 5.51 -19.30 -4.44
N LEU A 7 4.53 -18.59 -5.01
CA LEU A 7 3.73 -19.06 -6.13
C LEU A 7 4.27 -18.65 -7.51
N SER A 8 5.22 -17.72 -7.58
CA SER A 8 5.78 -17.24 -8.85
C SER A 8 6.37 -18.37 -9.70
N ARG A 9 6.93 -19.42 -9.09
CA ARG A 9 7.45 -20.60 -9.80
C ARG A 9 6.39 -21.42 -10.53
N TYR A 10 5.12 -21.20 -10.20
CA TYR A 10 3.96 -21.82 -10.85
C TYR A 10 3.23 -20.84 -11.78
N ASN A 11 3.85 -19.70 -12.10
CA ASN A 11 3.26 -18.63 -12.92
C ASN A 11 1.95 -18.06 -12.35
N VAL A 12 1.80 -18.07 -11.02
CA VAL A 12 0.67 -17.43 -10.35
C VAL A 12 1.11 -16.06 -9.84
N THR A 13 0.37 -15.02 -10.23
CA THR A 13 0.55 -13.66 -9.74
C THR A 13 -0.30 -13.41 -8.50
N VAL A 14 0.20 -12.58 -7.59
CA VAL A 14 -0.49 -12.19 -6.36
C VAL A 14 -0.33 -10.70 -6.15
N ASN A 15 -1.45 -9.98 -6.15
CA ASN A 15 -1.50 -8.53 -6.01
C ASN A 15 -2.48 -8.13 -4.90
N CYS A 16 -2.42 -6.87 -4.47
CA CYS A 16 -3.27 -6.30 -3.43
C CYS A 16 -3.98 -5.06 -3.94
N ILE A 17 -5.26 -4.90 -3.58
CA ILE A 17 -6.02 -3.67 -3.79
C ILE A 17 -6.42 -3.12 -2.42
N ALA A 18 -6.20 -1.83 -2.21
CA ALA A 18 -6.67 -1.03 -1.10
C ALA A 18 -7.81 -0.13 -1.61
N PRO A 19 -9.06 -0.62 -1.62
CA PRO A 19 -10.17 0.11 -2.21
C PRO A 19 -10.65 1.25 -1.30
N ARG A 20 -11.16 2.32 -1.89
CA ARG A 20 -12.00 3.30 -1.21
C ARG A 20 -13.36 3.36 -1.89
N ALA A 21 -14.37 2.84 -1.21
CA ALA A 21 -15.73 2.75 -1.72
C ALA A 21 -16.75 2.89 -0.59
N ARG A 22 -17.96 3.32 -0.95
CA ARG A 22 -19.14 3.38 -0.07
C ARG A 22 -19.83 2.03 -0.06
N THR A 23 -19.66 1.30 1.03
CA THR A 23 -20.29 0.00 1.31
C THR A 23 -21.13 0.12 2.59
N PRO A 24 -21.96 -0.87 2.96
CA PRO A 24 -22.66 -0.86 4.23
C PRO A 24 -21.75 -0.62 5.45
N MET A 25 -20.49 -1.07 5.38
CA MET A 25 -19.49 -0.88 6.44
C MET A 25 -18.92 0.53 6.50
N THR A 26 -18.88 1.27 5.38
CA THR A 26 -18.19 2.56 5.27
C THR A 26 -19.13 3.75 5.11
N GLN A 27 -20.40 3.53 4.73
CA GLN A 27 -21.39 4.59 4.48
C GLN A 27 -21.70 5.47 5.70
N VAL A 28 -21.34 5.03 6.91
CA VAL A 28 -21.46 5.84 8.14
C VAL A 28 -20.56 7.08 8.09
N ASN A 29 -19.51 7.06 7.27
CA ASN A 29 -18.58 8.16 7.11
C ASN A 29 -19.15 9.19 6.11
N PRO A 30 -19.43 10.43 6.54
CA PRO A 30 -19.99 11.46 5.66
C PRO A 30 -19.14 11.77 4.42
N LYS A 31 -17.82 11.51 4.47
CA LYS A 31 -16.91 11.70 3.32
C LYS A 31 -17.26 10.82 2.12
N PHE A 32 -17.99 9.74 2.33
CA PHE A 32 -18.39 8.82 1.26
C PHE A 32 -19.81 9.06 0.76
N ALA A 33 -20.50 10.12 1.24
CA ALA A 33 -21.86 10.43 0.84
C ALA A 33 -22.05 10.41 -0.68
N GLN A 34 -23.17 9.84 -1.12
CA GLN A 34 -23.51 9.78 -2.53
C GLN A 34 -23.78 11.19 -3.05
N PRO A 35 -23.23 11.58 -4.21
CA PRO A 35 -23.60 12.84 -4.85
C PRO A 35 -25.05 12.79 -5.33
N SER A 36 -25.73 13.94 -5.33
CA SER A 36 -27.09 14.05 -5.88
C SER A 36 -27.13 13.90 -7.40
N GLU A 37 -26.06 14.31 -8.08
CA GLU A 37 -25.90 14.27 -9.53
C GLU A 37 -24.44 13.99 -9.92
N GLY A 38 -24.21 13.45 -11.11
CA GLY A 38 -22.87 13.22 -11.68
C GLY A 38 -22.22 11.90 -11.29
N PHE A 39 -20.90 11.81 -11.49
CA PHE A 39 -20.11 10.60 -11.23
C PHE A 39 -19.92 10.35 -9.73
N ASP A 40 -20.34 9.17 -9.28
CA ASP A 40 -20.11 8.75 -7.90
C ASP A 40 -18.72 8.13 -7.75
N LYS A 41 -17.77 8.98 -7.33
CA LYS A 41 -16.38 8.58 -7.04
C LYS A 41 -16.29 7.40 -6.07
N TYR A 42 -17.26 7.25 -5.17
CA TYR A 42 -17.25 6.23 -4.12
C TYR A 42 -18.15 5.03 -4.43
N ASP A 43 -18.72 4.93 -5.63
CA ASP A 43 -19.46 3.72 -6.04
C ASP A 43 -18.51 2.50 -5.97
N PRO A 44 -18.86 1.43 -5.23
CA PRO A 44 -18.09 0.18 -5.21
C PRO A 44 -17.84 -0.43 -6.58
N ALA A 45 -18.71 -0.19 -7.57
CA ALA A 45 -18.56 -0.68 -8.93
C ALA A 45 -17.28 -0.16 -9.60
N ASN A 46 -16.74 0.98 -9.15
CA ASN A 46 -15.47 1.53 -9.65
C ASN A 46 -14.25 0.65 -9.32
N ILE A 47 -14.36 -0.27 -8.36
CA ILE A 47 -13.25 -1.17 -7.98
C ILE A 47 -13.18 -2.40 -8.90
N SER A 48 -14.33 -2.87 -9.38
CA SER A 48 -14.46 -4.13 -10.12
C SER A 48 -13.59 -4.20 -11.40
N PRO A 49 -13.45 -3.13 -12.22
CA PRO A 49 -12.59 -3.17 -13.39
C PRO A 49 -11.12 -3.49 -13.07
N MET A 50 -10.59 -2.99 -11.94
CA MET A 50 -9.22 -3.30 -11.53
C MET A 50 -9.06 -4.78 -11.18
N VAL A 51 -10.06 -5.37 -10.51
CA VAL A 51 -10.06 -6.81 -10.19
C VAL A 51 -10.06 -7.64 -11.48
N ALA A 52 -10.95 -7.30 -12.42
CA ALA A 52 -11.04 -7.98 -13.71
C ALA A 52 -9.73 -7.85 -14.52
N PHE A 53 -9.11 -6.66 -14.52
CA PHE A 53 -7.81 -6.44 -15.15
C PHE A 53 -6.72 -7.33 -14.55
N LEU A 54 -6.58 -7.37 -13.23
CA LEU A 54 -5.57 -8.22 -12.56
C LEU A 54 -5.82 -9.72 -12.73
N ALA A 55 -7.05 -10.12 -13.04
CA ALA A 55 -7.42 -11.50 -13.34
C ALA A 55 -7.25 -11.88 -14.83
N SER A 56 -6.90 -10.92 -15.68
CA SER A 56 -6.75 -11.14 -17.12
C SER A 56 -5.31 -11.49 -17.52
N ASP A 57 -5.14 -12.09 -18.70
CA ASP A 57 -3.83 -12.42 -19.27
C ASP A 57 -2.93 -11.18 -19.45
N ALA A 58 -3.54 -10.00 -19.64
CA ALA A 58 -2.84 -8.74 -19.79
C ALA A 58 -2.09 -8.29 -18.51
N ALA A 59 -2.38 -8.90 -17.36
CA ALA A 59 -1.71 -8.64 -16.09
C ALA A 59 -0.80 -9.81 -15.64
N SER A 60 -0.46 -10.72 -16.55
CA SER A 60 0.38 -11.90 -16.25
C SER A 60 1.80 -11.54 -15.80
N ASP A 61 2.29 -10.35 -16.12
CA ASP A 61 3.58 -9.80 -15.70
C ASP A 61 3.50 -8.93 -14.42
N ILE A 62 2.29 -8.69 -13.90
CA ILE A 62 2.08 -7.88 -12.69
C ILE A 62 2.03 -8.80 -11.48
N ASN A 63 3.10 -8.80 -10.68
CA ASN A 63 3.18 -9.59 -9.45
C ASN A 63 3.69 -8.78 -8.26
N ALA A 64 3.18 -9.10 -7.06
CA ALA A 64 3.57 -8.48 -5.81
C ALA A 64 3.38 -6.95 -5.79
N GLN A 65 2.34 -6.44 -6.45
CA GLN A 65 2.02 -5.02 -6.47
C GLN A 65 0.83 -4.70 -5.55
N THR A 66 0.81 -3.48 -5.02
CA THR A 66 -0.30 -2.96 -4.21
C THR A 66 -0.86 -1.71 -4.86
N PHE A 67 -2.18 -1.64 -5.02
CA PHE A 67 -2.86 -0.53 -5.69
C PHE A 67 -3.91 0.10 -4.78
N ILE A 68 -3.95 1.43 -4.69
CA ILE A 68 -5.10 2.16 -4.17
C ILE A 68 -6.02 2.47 -5.34
N VAL A 69 -7.31 2.16 -5.19
CA VAL A 69 -8.32 2.38 -6.23
C VAL A 69 -9.50 3.13 -5.65
N LEU A 70 -9.90 4.23 -6.28
CA LEU A 70 -11.19 4.88 -6.06
C LEU A 70 -11.63 5.65 -7.29
N GLY A 71 -12.93 5.60 -7.60
CA GLY A 71 -13.47 6.30 -8.76
C GLY A 71 -12.67 6.02 -10.03
N ASP A 72 -12.17 7.09 -10.64
CA ASP A 72 -11.33 7.11 -11.84
C ASP A 72 -9.81 7.06 -11.56
N GLN A 73 -9.40 6.88 -10.29
CA GLN A 73 -8.01 7.00 -9.86
C GLN A 73 -7.44 5.63 -9.44
N VAL A 74 -6.25 5.31 -9.97
CA VAL A 74 -5.46 4.13 -9.59
C VAL A 74 -4.05 4.57 -9.21
N HIS A 75 -3.60 4.23 -8.00
CA HIS A 75 -2.27 4.55 -7.50
C HIS A 75 -1.51 3.27 -7.17
N ARG A 76 -0.38 3.03 -7.84
CA ARG A 76 0.54 1.94 -7.46
C ARG A 76 1.39 2.38 -6.27
N MET A 77 1.32 1.64 -5.18
CA MET A 77 2.19 1.84 -4.01
C MET A 77 3.59 1.36 -4.31
N ARG A 78 4.60 2.14 -3.92
CA ARG A 78 5.96 1.61 -3.83
C ARG A 78 6.06 0.60 -2.68
N PRO A 79 6.90 -0.44 -2.80
CA PRO A 79 7.29 -1.24 -1.65
C PRO A 79 7.95 -0.36 -0.57
N THR A 80 7.89 -0.83 0.68
CA THR A 80 8.68 -0.26 1.77
C THR A 80 10.16 -0.35 1.42
N GLU A 81 10.85 0.77 1.47
CA GLU A 81 12.29 0.85 1.25
C GLU A 81 13.05 0.95 2.57
N ILE A 82 14.30 0.51 2.56
CA ILE A 82 15.22 0.76 3.66
C ILE A 82 15.59 2.24 3.58
N ALA A 83 15.18 3.03 4.57
CA ALA A 83 15.48 4.46 4.62
C ALA A 83 16.93 4.73 5.07
N ASN A 84 17.44 3.93 6.01
CA ASN A 84 18.80 4.01 6.51
C ASN A 84 19.23 2.67 7.14
N SER A 85 20.53 2.47 7.34
CA SER A 85 21.07 1.24 7.92
C SER A 85 22.24 1.52 8.86
N ILE A 86 22.24 0.83 10.00
CA ILE A 86 23.33 0.82 10.97
C ILE A 86 23.83 -0.61 11.20
N SER A 87 25.09 -0.78 11.57
CA SER A 87 25.71 -2.08 11.77
C SER A 87 26.33 -2.21 13.16
N GLY A 88 26.02 -3.31 13.87
CA GLY A 88 26.58 -3.60 15.20
C GLY A 88 28.00 -4.19 15.17
N GLY A 89 28.73 -4.03 14.07
CA GLY A 89 30.11 -4.51 13.93
C GLY A 89 30.30 -6.02 14.09
N GLY A 90 29.31 -6.84 13.72
CA GLY A 90 29.36 -8.30 13.88
C GLY A 90 28.96 -8.80 15.27
N GLN A 91 28.49 -7.92 16.15
CA GLN A 91 27.94 -8.27 17.46
C GLN A 91 26.42 -8.14 17.48
N LYS A 92 25.78 -8.83 18.43
CA LYS A 92 24.34 -8.70 18.68
C LYS A 92 24.06 -7.34 19.32
N TRP A 93 23.08 -6.61 18.79
CA TRP A 93 22.59 -5.39 19.39
C TRP A 93 22.04 -5.64 20.81
N THR A 94 22.44 -4.79 21.76
CA THR A 94 21.77 -4.63 23.05
C THR A 94 20.73 -3.51 22.95
N VAL A 95 19.81 -3.45 23.92
CA VAL A 95 18.82 -2.36 23.99
C VAL A 95 19.54 -1.03 24.16
N GLU A 96 20.53 -0.97 25.04
CA GLU A 96 21.34 0.22 25.31
C GLU A 96 22.12 0.67 24.07
N GLY A 97 22.65 -0.28 23.30
CA GLY A 97 23.35 0.01 22.05
C GLY A 97 22.44 0.62 20.99
N LEU A 98 21.21 0.13 20.85
CA LEU A 98 20.22 0.71 19.93
C LEU A 98 19.70 2.07 20.41
N ILE A 99 19.57 2.27 21.72
CA ILE A 99 19.24 3.57 22.29
C ILE A 99 20.33 4.58 21.91
N ALA A 100 21.60 4.21 22.08
CA ALA A 100 22.73 5.06 21.73
C ALA A 100 22.83 5.32 20.22
N ALA A 101 22.55 4.31 19.39
CA ALA A 101 22.62 4.40 17.93
C ALA A 101 21.34 4.98 17.28
N LYS A 102 20.34 5.40 18.06
CA LYS A 102 19.04 5.85 17.54
C LYS A 102 19.19 6.99 16.53
N ASP A 103 19.98 8.01 16.85
CA ASP A 103 20.10 9.19 16.00
C ASP A 103 20.80 8.84 14.67
N GLU A 104 21.80 7.98 14.72
CA GLU A 104 22.44 7.41 13.53
C GLU A 104 21.44 6.58 12.72
N MET A 105 20.63 5.73 13.37
CA MET A 105 19.62 4.89 12.73
C MET A 105 18.58 5.70 11.96
N PHE A 106 18.13 6.82 12.51
CA PHE A 106 17.17 7.69 11.81
C PHE A 106 17.84 8.62 10.80
N GLY A 107 19.16 8.86 10.88
CA GLY A 107 19.90 9.65 9.89
C GLY A 107 19.34 11.06 9.71
N GLY A 108 18.79 11.66 10.77
CA GLY A 108 18.12 12.95 10.75
C GLY A 108 16.70 12.94 10.16
N LEU A 109 16.17 11.80 9.73
CA LEU A 109 14.79 11.67 9.28
C LEU A 109 13.81 11.68 10.47
N PRO A 110 12.57 12.17 10.29
CA PRO A 110 11.57 12.18 11.34
C PRO A 110 11.28 10.76 11.87
N SER A 111 11.30 10.59 13.20
CA SER A 111 10.94 9.33 13.87
C SER A 111 9.46 9.26 14.28
N GLY A 112 8.67 10.28 13.95
CA GLY A 112 7.25 10.39 14.30
C GLY A 112 6.33 9.71 13.28
N ILE A 113 5.05 10.08 13.29
CA ILE A 113 4.08 9.62 12.29
C ILE A 113 4.50 10.16 10.92
N PRO A 114 4.83 9.31 9.93
CA PRO A 114 5.18 9.78 8.60
C PRO A 114 4.01 10.53 7.98
N VAL A 115 4.30 11.61 7.26
CA VAL A 115 3.28 12.31 6.48
C VAL A 115 2.74 11.36 5.42
N TRP A 116 1.42 11.22 5.33
CA TRP A 116 0.79 10.41 4.30
C TRP A 116 1.10 10.99 2.92
N GLY A 117 1.89 10.26 2.13
CA GLY A 117 2.30 10.65 0.77
C GLY A 117 1.35 10.18 -0.34
N GLY A 118 0.15 9.71 -0.01
CA GLY A 118 -0.84 9.35 -1.02
C GLY A 118 -1.52 10.58 -1.65
N PRO A 119 -2.38 10.38 -2.67
CA PRO A 119 -3.12 11.47 -3.29
C PRO A 119 -3.88 12.29 -2.24
N PRO A 120 -4.01 13.61 -2.43
CA PRO A 120 -4.79 14.45 -1.53
C PRO A 120 -6.21 13.88 -1.43
N MET A 121 -6.71 13.84 -0.19
CA MET A 121 -8.06 13.36 0.15
C MET A 121 -9.13 14.23 -0.48
#